data_AF-A0A399Y6D2-F1
#
_entry.id   AF-A0A399Y6D2-F1
#
_cell.length_a   1.000
_cell.length_b   1.000
_cell.length_c   1.000
_cell.angle_alpha   90.00
_cell.angle_beta   90.00
_cell.angle_gamma   90.00
#
_symmetry.space_group_name_H-M   'P 1'
#
loop_
_entity.id
_entity.type
_entity.pdbx_description
1 polymer ?
#
loop_
_entity_poly.entity_id
_entity_poly.type
_entity_poly.pdbx_seq_one_letter_code
_entity_poly.pdbx_strand_id
1 'polypeptide(L)'
;MAGLGAAVGVVTLLWDQQTYSSHLTLLTVLLALLAFSGSGKRWALLRRREPDPTVPFWPQLLMMTQVSVVYLFAGLSKAQPTFLGGEPLQGWMWPDLPHWAFVVLAWATVLTEVGLAVALWVPRVRVLAAVVGVALHLSIVTLLDGENLWLVAFALTTTAVYPLFLTRPSLRALVGRATTGPARAEVTG
;
A
#
# COMPACT_ATOMS: atom_id res chain seq x y z
N MET A 1 -11.83 -14.77 -7.56
CA MET A 1 -12.09 -13.32 -7.44
C MET A 1 -10.82 -12.49 -7.67
N ALA A 2 -9.77 -12.59 -6.87
CA ALA A 2 -8.53 -11.80 -7.08
C ALA A 2 -7.88 -12.00 -8.46
N GLY A 3 -7.80 -13.24 -8.97
CA GLY A 3 -7.23 -13.50 -10.31
C GLY A 3 -8.04 -12.92 -11.47
N LEU A 4 -9.39 -12.93 -11.37
CA LEU A 4 -10.27 -12.27 -12.34
C LEU A 4 -10.07 -10.74 -12.30
N GLY A 5 -10.00 -10.16 -11.10
CA GLY A 5 -9.74 -8.73 -10.94
C GLY A 5 -8.37 -8.32 -11.50
N ALA A 6 -7.33 -9.13 -11.29
CA ALA A 6 -6.00 -8.88 -11.87
C ALA A 6 -6.02 -8.93 -13.41
N ALA A 7 -6.72 -9.91 -13.99
CA ALA A 7 -6.84 -10.04 -15.45
C ALA A 7 -7.58 -8.83 -16.06
N VAL A 8 -8.68 -8.40 -15.44
CA VAL A 8 -9.40 -7.18 -15.86
C VAL A 8 -8.48 -5.96 -15.76
N GLY A 9 -7.76 -5.80 -14.64
CA GLY A 9 -6.82 -4.70 -14.45
C GLY A 9 -5.73 -4.65 -15.52
N VAL A 10 -5.14 -5.79 -15.89
CA VAL A 10 -4.16 -5.88 -16.99
C VAL A 10 -4.78 -5.45 -18.33
N VAL A 11 -5.99 -5.93 -18.64
CA VAL A 11 -6.69 -5.54 -19.87
C VAL A 11 -6.97 -4.04 -19.88
N THR A 12 -7.40 -3.46 -18.77
CA THR A 12 -7.62 -2.01 -18.63
C THR A 12 -6.33 -1.23 -18.84
N LEU A 13 -5.20 -1.66 -18.27
CA LEU A 13 -3.90 -1.02 -18.47
C LEU A 13 -3.39 -1.11 -19.91
N LEU A 14 -3.63 -2.23 -20.60
CA LEU A 14 -3.27 -2.39 -22.01
C LEU A 14 -4.16 -1.53 -22.92
N TRP A 15 -5.40 -1.27 -22.51
CA TRP A 15 -6.33 -0.38 -23.21
C TRP A 15 -6.02 1.11 -22.98
N ASP A 16 -5.36 1.45 -21.88
CA ASP A 16 -5.14 2.81 -21.36
C ASP A 16 -4.16 3.71 -22.17
N GLN A 17 -3.99 3.55 -23.49
CA GLN A 17 -3.19 4.46 -24.36
C GLN A 17 -1.91 5.12 -23.74
N GLN A 18 -1.17 4.40 -22.90
CA GLN A 18 0.02 4.88 -22.19
C GLN A 18 -0.18 6.03 -21.17
N THR A 19 -1.40 6.30 -20.67
CA THR A 19 -1.62 7.29 -19.60
C THR A 19 -1.16 6.84 -18.21
N TYR A 20 -0.73 5.58 -18.04
CA TYR A 20 -0.17 4.98 -16.81
C TYR A 20 -0.78 5.53 -15.52
N SER A 21 -2.04 5.20 -15.27
CA SER A 21 -2.64 5.46 -13.97
C SER A 21 -1.91 4.68 -12.86
N SER A 22 -1.23 5.39 -11.97
CA SER A 22 -0.47 4.81 -10.86
C SER A 22 -1.36 3.99 -9.90
N HIS A 23 -2.63 4.40 -9.74
CA HIS A 23 -3.59 3.70 -8.89
C HIS A 23 -4.10 2.40 -9.53
N LEU A 24 -4.36 2.37 -10.85
CA LEU A 24 -4.74 1.15 -11.56
C LEU A 24 -3.59 0.14 -11.64
N THR A 25 -2.36 0.63 -11.83
CA THR A 25 -1.15 -0.20 -11.78
C THR A 25 -0.99 -0.83 -10.39
N LEU A 26 -1.07 -0.03 -9.32
CA LEU A 26 -0.99 -0.53 -7.95
C LEU A 26 -2.08 -1.58 -7.67
N LEU A 27 -3.33 -1.27 -8.00
CA LEU A 27 -4.46 -2.19 -7.80
C LEU A 27 -4.25 -3.51 -8.53
N THR A 28 -3.83 -3.46 -9.80
CA THR A 28 -3.59 -4.65 -10.62
C THR A 28 -2.50 -5.53 -10.03
N VAL A 29 -1.38 -4.93 -9.60
CA VAL A 29 -0.28 -5.66 -8.96
C VAL A 29 -0.74 -6.27 -7.64
N LEU A 30 -1.47 -5.54 -6.80
CA LEU A 30 -1.97 -6.08 -5.53
C LEU A 30 -2.95 -7.25 -5.74
N LEU A 31 -3.84 -7.15 -6.74
CA LEU A 31 -4.76 -8.23 -7.09
C LEU A 31 -4.02 -9.46 -7.62
N ALA A 32 -2.98 -9.26 -8.44
CA ALA A 32 -2.12 -10.36 -8.90
C ALA A 32 -1.42 -11.03 -7.72
N LEU A 33 -0.76 -10.25 -6.85
CA LEU A 33 -0.10 -10.78 -5.64
C LEU A 33 -1.08 -11.52 -4.73
N LEU A 34 -2.31 -11.02 -4.57
CA LEU A 34 -3.34 -11.68 -3.78
C LEU A 34 -3.78 -13.00 -4.41
N ALA A 35 -3.91 -13.06 -5.74
CA ALA A 35 -4.22 -14.29 -6.47
C ALA A 35 -3.16 -15.38 -6.24
N PHE A 36 -1.88 -15.00 -6.23
CA PHE A 36 -0.76 -15.93 -6.02
C PHE A 36 -0.44 -16.19 -4.53
N SER A 37 -1.01 -15.42 -3.60
CA SER A 37 -0.75 -15.56 -2.16
C SER A 37 -1.35 -16.82 -1.52
N GLY A 38 -2.32 -17.46 -2.17
CA GLY A 38 -3.07 -18.57 -1.58
C GLY A 38 -3.98 -18.16 -0.40
N SER A 39 -4.21 -16.87 -0.17
CA SER A 39 -5.05 -16.32 0.91
C SER A 39 -6.48 -16.90 0.97
N GLY A 40 -7.04 -17.25 -0.19
CA GLY A 40 -8.36 -17.88 -0.31
C GLY A 40 -8.46 -19.25 0.37
N LYS A 41 -7.34 -19.94 0.63
CA LYS A 41 -7.34 -21.26 1.31
C LYS A 41 -7.81 -21.19 2.76
N ARG A 42 -7.66 -20.04 3.44
CA ARG A 42 -8.03 -19.85 4.85
C ARG A 42 -9.51 -19.50 5.05
N TRP A 43 -10.16 -18.90 4.04
CA TRP A 43 -11.53 -18.38 4.11
C TRP A 43 -12.49 -19.04 3.09
N ALA A 44 -12.08 -20.14 2.45
CA ALA A 44 -12.96 -20.87 1.52
C ALA A 44 -14.16 -21.49 2.27
N LEU A 45 -15.37 -21.03 1.93
CA LEU A 45 -16.65 -21.52 2.49
C LEU A 45 -16.89 -23.02 2.27
N LEU A 46 -16.26 -23.62 1.24
CA LEU A 46 -16.31 -25.05 0.93
C LEU A 46 -14.97 -25.71 1.31
N ARG A 47 -14.83 -26.00 2.59
CA ARG A 47 -13.58 -26.53 3.16
C ARG A 47 -13.51 -28.06 2.95
N ARG A 48 -12.62 -28.51 2.07
CA ARG A 48 -12.31 -29.95 1.88
C ARG A 48 -10.93 -30.39 2.41
N ARG A 49 -10.12 -29.48 2.94
CA ARG A 49 -8.74 -29.77 3.35
C ARG A 49 -8.36 -29.02 4.63
N GLU A 50 -7.54 -29.66 5.47
CA GLU A 50 -6.99 -29.04 6.68
C GLU A 50 -6.23 -27.74 6.37
N PRO A 51 -6.30 -26.73 7.25
CA PRO A 51 -5.59 -25.48 7.07
C PRO A 51 -4.08 -25.72 7.05
N ASP A 52 -3.46 -25.46 5.90
CA ASP A 52 -2.00 -25.43 5.77
C ASP A 52 -1.45 -24.35 6.72
N PRO A 53 -0.62 -24.70 7.73
CA PRO A 53 -0.21 -23.78 8.78
C PRO A 53 0.73 -22.66 8.30
N THR A 54 1.22 -22.69 7.06
CA THR A 54 2.24 -21.78 6.56
C THR A 54 1.81 -21.05 5.29
N VAL A 55 1.08 -19.94 5.45
CA VAL A 55 0.92 -18.96 4.36
C VAL A 55 2.29 -18.31 4.10
N PRO A 56 2.81 -18.34 2.86
CA PRO A 56 4.12 -17.77 2.57
C PRO A 56 4.12 -16.25 2.80
N PHE A 57 5.22 -15.72 3.33
CA PHE A 57 5.36 -14.29 3.66
C PHE A 57 5.69 -13.41 2.43
N TRP A 58 6.23 -14.00 1.34
CA TRP A 58 6.65 -13.23 0.16
C TRP A 58 5.54 -12.36 -0.46
N PRO A 59 4.25 -12.78 -0.56
CA PRO A 59 3.20 -11.93 -1.14
C PRO A 59 2.95 -10.70 -0.24
N GLN A 60 2.93 -10.91 1.07
CA GLN A 60 2.82 -9.84 2.05
C GLN A 60 3.97 -8.84 1.90
N LEU A 61 5.20 -9.34 1.77
CA LEU A 61 6.37 -8.50 1.55
C LEU A 61 6.25 -7.66 0.29
N LEU A 62 5.87 -8.26 -0.84
CA LEU A 62 5.73 -7.54 -2.11
C LEU A 62 4.61 -6.48 -2.08
N MET A 63 3.47 -6.77 -1.44
CA MET A 63 2.39 -5.80 -1.28
C MET A 63 2.84 -4.59 -0.45
N MET A 64 3.54 -4.84 0.67
CA MET A 64 4.11 -3.77 1.50
C MET A 64 5.14 -2.94 0.73
N THR A 65 6.02 -3.60 -0.04
CA THR A 65 7.01 -2.92 -0.89
C THR A 65 6.34 -2.02 -1.92
N GLN A 66 5.27 -2.47 -2.60
CA GLN A 66 4.61 -1.62 -3.59
C GLN A 66 3.96 -0.37 -3.01
N VAL A 67 3.33 -0.48 -1.84
CA VAL A 67 2.81 0.70 -1.16
C VAL A 67 3.94 1.66 -0.76
N SER A 68 5.10 1.13 -0.38
CA SER A 68 6.27 1.95 -0.01
C SER A 68 6.87 2.66 -1.23
N VAL A 69 6.98 1.96 -2.36
CA VAL A 69 7.42 2.53 -3.65
C VAL A 69 6.47 3.65 -4.07
N VAL A 70 5.16 3.41 -4.01
CA VAL A 70 4.14 4.42 -4.35
C VAL A 70 4.28 5.66 -3.48
N TYR A 71 4.39 5.53 -2.16
CA TYR A 71 4.61 6.69 -1.29
C TYR A 71 5.91 7.43 -1.59
N LEU A 72 7.00 6.71 -1.82
CA LEU A 72 8.30 7.32 -2.13
C LEU A 72 8.22 8.15 -3.42
N PHE A 73 7.73 7.57 -4.52
CA PHE A 73 7.65 8.27 -5.80
C PHE A 73 6.60 9.38 -5.77
N ALA A 74 5.49 9.21 -5.06
CA ALA A 74 4.48 10.26 -4.89
C ALA A 74 5.02 11.49 -4.15
N GLY A 75 5.84 11.28 -3.11
CA GLY A 75 6.50 12.36 -2.39
C GLY A 75 7.61 13.02 -3.21
N LEU A 76 8.44 12.22 -3.89
CA LEU A 76 9.53 12.75 -4.72
C LEU A 76 9.02 13.54 -5.93
N SER A 77 7.92 13.12 -6.57
CA SER A 77 7.34 13.88 -7.69
C SER A 77 6.78 15.25 -7.25
N LYS A 78 6.45 15.39 -5.97
CA LYS A 78 6.01 16.64 -5.33
C LYS A 78 7.16 17.46 -4.72
N ALA A 79 8.37 16.91 -4.65
CA ALA A 79 9.54 17.59 -4.09
C ALA A 79 10.16 18.57 -5.11
N GLN A 80 9.35 19.47 -5.66
CA GLN A 80 9.73 20.44 -6.67
C GLN A 80 9.20 21.84 -6.31
N PRO A 81 9.85 22.93 -6.75
CA PRO A 81 9.58 24.29 -6.26
C PRO A 81 8.11 24.74 -6.37
N THR A 82 7.41 24.44 -7.46
CA THR A 82 6.02 24.84 -7.66
C THR A 82 5.09 24.17 -6.64
N PHE A 83 5.26 22.87 -6.38
CA PHE A 83 4.44 22.16 -5.40
C PHE A 83 4.78 22.60 -3.98
N LEU A 84 6.07 22.70 -3.64
CA LEU A 84 6.52 23.16 -2.33
C LEU A 84 6.15 24.64 -2.06
N GLY A 85 5.94 25.43 -3.11
CA GLY A 85 5.36 26.77 -3.05
C GLY A 85 3.86 26.80 -2.76
N GLY A 86 3.19 25.65 -2.68
CA GLY A 86 1.78 25.55 -2.32
C GLY A 86 0.79 25.92 -3.43
N GLU A 87 1.26 26.38 -4.60
CA GLU A 87 0.37 26.80 -5.70
C GLU A 87 -0.62 25.71 -6.15
N PRO A 88 -0.21 24.42 -6.32
CA PRO A 88 -1.15 23.39 -6.72
C PRO A 88 -2.21 23.14 -5.64
N LEU A 89 -1.83 23.11 -4.36
CA LEU A 89 -2.79 22.90 -3.26
C LEU A 89 -3.80 24.04 -3.17
N GLN A 90 -3.38 25.28 -3.41
CA GLN A 90 -4.27 26.44 -3.45
C GLN A 90 -5.32 26.34 -4.57
N GLY A 91 -4.96 25.75 -5.72
CA GLY A 91 -5.89 25.52 -6.83
C GLY A 91 -6.75 24.27 -6.70
N TRP A 92 -6.32 23.27 -5.91
CA TRP A 92 -7.00 21.98 -5.80
C TRP A 92 -7.88 21.85 -4.56
N MET A 93 -7.62 22.63 -3.51
CA MET A 93 -8.36 22.52 -2.25
C MET A 93 -9.60 23.43 -2.26
N TRP A 94 -10.72 22.94 -1.71
CA TRP A 94 -11.94 23.75 -1.58
C TRP A 94 -11.89 24.82 -0.46
N PRO A 95 -11.17 24.63 0.68
CA PRO A 95 -11.06 25.68 1.68
C PRO A 95 -10.16 26.82 1.22
N ASP A 96 -10.64 28.05 1.34
CA ASP A 96 -9.84 29.25 1.14
C ASP A 96 -9.00 29.52 2.40
N LEU A 97 -7.68 29.43 2.25
CA LEU A 97 -6.69 29.59 3.32
C LEU A 97 -5.64 30.62 2.89
N PRO A 98 -4.97 31.28 3.84
CA PRO A 98 -3.85 32.15 3.48
C PRO A 98 -2.71 31.34 2.83
N HIS A 99 -2.03 31.91 1.84
CA HIS A 99 -1.02 31.22 1.02
C HIS A 99 0.05 30.46 1.83
N TRP A 100 0.51 31.01 2.95
CA TRP A 100 1.49 30.34 3.81
C TRP A 100 1.01 28.99 4.36
N ALA A 101 -0.31 28.80 4.54
CA ALA A 101 -0.87 27.53 5.00
C ALA A 101 -0.73 26.45 3.92
N PHE A 102 -0.92 26.79 2.64
CA PHE A 102 -0.69 25.85 1.53
C PHE A 102 0.77 25.46 1.40
N VAL A 103 1.71 26.39 1.63
CA VAL A 103 3.15 26.08 1.69
C VAL A 103 3.43 25.05 2.79
N VAL A 104 2.91 25.28 4.00
CA VAL A 104 3.08 24.34 5.13
C VAL A 104 2.48 22.97 4.80
N LEU A 105 1.27 22.93 4.22
CA LEU A 105 0.60 21.69 3.82
C LEU A 105 1.36 20.96 2.71
N ALA A 106 1.97 21.67 1.76
CA ALA A 106 2.77 21.08 0.70
C ALA A 106 4.00 20.37 1.27
N TRP A 107 4.75 21.05 2.14
CA TRP A 107 5.88 20.44 2.85
C TRP A 107 5.44 19.27 3.72
N ALA A 108 4.37 19.42 4.49
CA ALA A 108 3.83 18.36 5.33
C ALA A 108 3.43 17.13 4.49
N THR A 109 2.83 17.34 3.31
CA THR A 109 2.46 16.26 2.37
C THR A 109 3.69 15.50 1.90
N VAL A 110 4.70 16.20 1.37
CA VAL A 110 5.94 15.58 0.87
C VAL A 110 6.66 14.80 1.96
N LEU A 111 6.84 15.42 3.14
CA LEU A 111 7.50 14.79 4.28
C LEU A 111 6.71 13.56 4.77
N THR A 112 5.39 13.65 4.77
CA THR A 112 4.53 12.53 5.15
C THR A 112 4.67 11.38 4.15
N GLU A 113 4.56 11.63 2.85
CA GLU A 113 4.66 10.58 1.83
C GLU A 113 6.04 9.91 1.85
N VAL A 114 7.14 10.67 1.81
CA VAL A 114 8.49 10.11 1.90
C VAL A 114 8.71 9.40 3.24
N GLY A 115 8.20 9.98 4.33
CA GLY A 115 8.27 9.38 5.66
C GLY A 115 7.53 8.05 5.74
N LEU A 116 6.32 7.94 5.19
CA LEU A 116 5.52 6.71 5.17
C LEU A 116 6.21 5.56 4.44
N ALA A 117 6.95 5.86 3.37
CA ALA A 117 7.72 4.85 2.63
C ALA A 117 8.69 4.05 3.52
N VAL A 118 9.17 4.65 4.62
CA VAL A 118 10.12 4.03 5.56
C VAL A 118 9.48 3.75 6.92
N ALA A 119 8.72 4.69 7.49
CA ALA A 119 8.20 4.64 8.86
C ALA A 119 7.24 3.46 9.10
N LEU A 120 6.49 3.04 8.08
CA LEU A 120 5.64 1.84 8.14
C LEU A 120 6.47 0.57 8.39
N TRP A 121 7.75 0.56 8.00
CA TRP A 121 8.67 -0.55 8.24
C TRP A 121 9.33 -0.51 9.62
N VAL A 122 9.20 0.56 10.39
CA VAL A 122 9.90 0.68 11.67
C VAL A 122 8.95 0.25 12.79
N PRO A 123 9.24 -0.85 13.53
CA PRO A 123 8.29 -1.43 14.48
C PRO A 123 7.82 -0.47 15.57
N ARG A 124 8.67 0.48 15.95
CA ARG A 124 8.41 1.47 17.01
C ARG A 124 7.43 2.56 16.59
N VAL A 125 7.43 2.95 15.31
CA VAL A 125 6.63 4.09 14.82
C VAL A 125 5.56 3.70 13.80
N ARG A 126 5.49 2.44 13.36
CA ARG A 126 4.55 1.99 12.33
C ARG A 126 3.07 2.24 12.64
N VAL A 127 2.65 2.20 13.91
CA VAL A 127 1.26 2.50 14.29
C VAL A 127 0.97 3.98 14.08
N LEU A 128 1.87 4.85 14.54
CA LEU A 128 1.79 6.29 14.28
C LEU A 128 1.83 6.57 12.78
N ALA A 129 2.72 5.93 12.03
CA ALA A 129 2.78 6.04 10.58
C ALA A 129 1.47 5.62 9.91
N ALA A 130 0.85 4.51 10.35
CA ALA A 130 -0.44 4.08 9.82
C ALA A 130 -1.55 5.10 10.13
N VAL A 131 -1.58 5.68 11.33
CA VAL A 131 -2.56 6.73 11.69
C VAL A 131 -2.35 7.98 10.84
N VAL A 132 -1.11 8.46 10.74
CA VAL A 132 -0.75 9.64 9.93
C VAL A 132 -1.09 9.41 8.45
N GLY A 133 -0.82 8.22 7.93
CA GLY A 133 -1.14 7.89 6.55
C GLY A 133 -2.65 7.80 6.29
N VAL A 134 -3.44 7.25 7.22
CA VAL A 134 -4.90 7.30 7.14
C VAL A 134 -5.39 8.74 7.18
N ALA A 135 -4.85 9.57 8.07
CA ALA A 135 -5.19 11.00 8.15
C ALA A 135 -4.86 11.74 6.85
N LEU A 136 -3.70 11.47 6.24
CA LEU A 136 -3.32 12.01 4.93
C LEU A 136 -4.37 11.64 3.87
N HIS A 137 -4.71 10.35 3.74
CA HIS A 137 -5.71 9.90 2.76
C HIS A 137 -7.10 10.48 2.99
N LEU A 138 -7.54 10.57 4.24
CA LEU A 138 -8.80 11.23 4.58
C LEU A 138 -8.75 12.71 4.19
N SER A 139 -7.65 13.40 4.45
CA SER A 139 -7.49 14.81 4.08
C SER A 139 -7.54 15.00 2.56
N ILE A 140 -6.88 14.13 1.77
CA ILE A 140 -6.94 14.15 0.30
C ILE A 140 -8.37 13.99 -0.19
N VAL A 141 -9.11 12.99 0.32
CA VAL A 141 -10.48 12.68 -0.11
C VAL A 141 -11.49 13.77 0.29
N THR A 142 -11.23 14.49 1.39
CA THR A 142 -12.19 15.46 1.92
C THR A 142 -11.87 16.90 1.56
N LEU A 143 -10.61 17.23 1.28
CA LEU A 143 -10.16 18.62 1.07
C LEU A 143 -9.91 18.96 -0.39
N LEU A 144 -9.57 18.00 -1.26
CA LEU A 144 -9.38 18.27 -2.69
C LEU A 144 -10.72 18.29 -3.42
N ASP A 145 -10.87 19.22 -4.36
CA ASP A 145 -12.05 19.41 -5.19
C ASP A 145 -11.95 18.61 -6.50
N GLY A 146 -13.10 18.21 -7.06
CA GLY A 146 -13.21 17.67 -8.43
C GLY A 146 -12.71 16.24 -8.71
N GLU A 147 -11.94 15.60 -7.81
CA GLU A 147 -11.15 14.40 -8.16
C GLU A 147 -11.48 13.15 -7.30
N ASN A 148 -12.75 12.96 -6.92
CA ASN A 148 -13.09 12.09 -5.79
C ASN A 148 -12.91 10.59 -6.02
N LEU A 149 -13.27 10.03 -7.18
CA LEU A 149 -13.44 8.57 -7.29
C LEU A 149 -12.10 7.81 -7.34
N TRP A 150 -11.12 8.31 -8.10
CA TRP A 150 -9.79 7.69 -8.19
C TRP A 150 -8.95 7.97 -6.95
N LEU A 151 -9.05 9.15 -6.33
CA LEU A 151 -8.39 9.44 -5.06
C LEU A 151 -8.93 8.54 -3.94
N VAL A 152 -10.24 8.30 -3.90
CA VAL A 152 -10.84 7.31 -2.97
C VAL A 152 -10.34 5.91 -3.28
N ALA A 153 -10.31 5.49 -4.53
CA ALA A 153 -9.79 4.17 -4.91
C ALA A 153 -8.31 3.99 -4.49
N PHE A 154 -7.49 5.02 -4.70
CA PHE A 154 -6.09 5.04 -4.28
C PHE A 154 -5.93 4.98 -2.77
N ALA A 155 -6.71 5.78 -2.03
CA ALA A 155 -6.75 5.79 -0.57
C ALA A 155 -7.13 4.40 -0.01
N LEU A 156 -8.20 3.79 -0.52
CA LEU A 156 -8.63 2.46 -0.10
C LEU A 156 -7.57 1.40 -0.42
N THR A 157 -7.00 1.44 -1.63
CA THR A 157 -6.03 0.44 -2.09
C THR A 157 -4.75 0.47 -1.25
N THR A 158 -4.25 1.67 -0.92
CA THR A 158 -3.02 1.81 -0.12
C THR A 158 -3.26 1.53 1.37
N THR A 159 -4.35 2.04 1.95
CA THR A 159 -4.68 1.83 3.38
C THR A 159 -5.08 0.39 3.70
N ALA A 160 -5.68 -0.35 2.77
CA ALA A 160 -6.00 -1.76 2.93
C ALA A 160 -4.75 -2.65 3.16
N VAL A 161 -3.56 -2.17 2.80
CA VAL A 161 -2.28 -2.87 3.02
C VAL A 161 -1.71 -2.61 4.42
N TYR A 162 -2.14 -1.57 5.14
CA TYR A 162 -1.60 -1.22 6.46
C TYR A 162 -1.66 -2.35 7.50
N PRO A 163 -2.74 -3.17 7.58
CA PRO A 163 -2.77 -4.33 8.47
C PRO A 163 -1.60 -5.30 8.24
N LEU A 164 -1.06 -5.39 7.02
CA LEU A 164 0.10 -6.24 6.72
C LEU A 164 1.37 -5.72 7.39
N PHE A 165 1.55 -4.40 7.52
CA PHE A 165 2.69 -3.82 8.24
C PHE A 165 2.58 -4.04 9.77
N LEU A 166 1.35 -4.05 10.29
CA LEU A 166 1.08 -4.23 11.71
C LEU A 166 1.26 -5.70 12.15
N THR A 167 0.86 -6.64 11.30
CA THR A 167 0.83 -8.09 11.60
C THR A 167 2.05 -8.87 11.11
N ARG A 168 3.00 -8.24 10.42
CA ARG A 168 4.18 -8.95 9.89
C ARG A 168 5.01 -9.64 10.99
N PRO A 169 5.53 -10.85 10.74
CA PRO A 169 6.45 -11.52 11.64
C PRO A 169 7.78 -10.74 11.77
N SER A 170 8.47 -10.92 12.90
CA SER A 170 9.81 -10.33 13.06
C SER A 170 10.81 -10.99 12.11
N LEU A 171 11.73 -10.22 11.53
CA LEU A 171 12.77 -10.75 10.64
C LEU A 171 13.61 -11.83 11.33
N ARG A 172 13.85 -11.68 12.63
CA ARG A 172 14.51 -12.69 13.47
C ARG A 172 13.74 -14.02 13.52
N ALA A 173 12.40 -13.97 13.61
CA ALA A 173 11.57 -15.17 13.60
C ALA A 173 11.53 -15.86 12.22
N LEU A 174 11.63 -15.09 11.12
CA LEU A 174 11.69 -15.66 9.76
C LEU A 174 13.02 -16.38 9.51
N VAL A 175 14.14 -15.77 9.90
CA VAL A 175 15.48 -16.40 9.79
C VAL A 175 15.56 -17.65 10.66
N GLY A 176 15.05 -17.60 11.90
CA GLY A 176 15.03 -18.76 12.80
C GLY A 176 14.27 -19.96 12.22
N ARG A 177 13.13 -19.73 11.55
CA ARG A 177 12.37 -20.81 10.89
C ARG A 177 13.08 -21.40 9.67
N ALA A 178 13.82 -20.58 8.91
CA ALA A 178 14.60 -21.06 7.77
C ALA A 178 15.77 -21.95 8.22
N THR A 179 16.36 -21.65 9.39
CA THR A 179 17.48 -22.43 9.94
C THR A 179 17.06 -23.73 10.62
N THR A 180 15.84 -23.84 11.16
CA THR A 180 15.42 -25.06 11.88
C THR A 180 15.03 -26.22 10.98
N GLY A 181 14.76 -25.99 9.68
CA GLY A 181 14.35 -27.03 8.73
C GLY A 181 13.08 -27.80 9.16
N PRO A 182 12.43 -28.56 8.25
CA PRO A 182 11.54 -29.61 8.71
C PRO A 182 12.43 -30.66 9.38
N ALA A 183 12.24 -30.89 10.69
CA ALA A 183 12.82 -32.05 11.36
C ALA A 183 12.49 -33.26 10.47
N ARG A 184 13.53 -33.91 9.91
CA ARG A 184 13.39 -35.20 9.24
C ARG A 184 12.57 -36.05 10.19
N ALA A 185 11.37 -36.43 9.78
CA ALA A 185 10.67 -37.53 10.41
C ALA A 185 11.60 -38.74 10.24
N GLU A 186 12.36 -39.05 11.29
CA GLU A 186 12.93 -40.37 11.50
C GLU A 186 11.74 -41.33 11.53
N VAL A 187 11.39 -41.87 10.35
CA VAL A 187 10.62 -43.10 10.25
C VAL A 187 11.63 -44.22 10.49
N THR A 188 11.92 -44.44 11.76
CA THR A 188 12.51 -45.68 12.26
C THR A 188 11.43 -46.76 12.22
N GLY A 189 11.76 -47.90 11.61
CA GLY A 189 11.20 -49.22 11.91
C GLY A 189 10.01 -49.65 11.10
#